data_AF-A0A378AHX3-F1
#
_entry.id   AF-A0A378AHX3-F1
#
_cell.length_a   1.000
_cell.length_b   1.000
_cell.length_c   1.000
_cell.angle_alpha   90.00
_cell.angle_beta   90.00
_cell.angle_gamma   90.00
#
_symmetry.space_group_name_H-M   'P 1'
#
loop_
_entity.id
_entity.type
_entity.pdbx_description
1 polymer ?
#
loop_
_entity_poly.entity_id
_entity_poly.type
_entity_poly.pdbx_seq_one_letter_code
_entity_poly.pdbx_strand_id
1 'polypeptide(L)'
;METGAPDPDAVRFYHAYLDEMIANGIEPMINLYHFDMPEALQKQYGGFESAHVAELFARFARTAFSLFGHKVKYWITFNEPIVPVEGGYLYDFHYPCKKDGRLAAQVAFNIMLAHAKAVTAYRELALAGEIGVVLNLTPSYTLTDSDADKKAAGYADLFFNRSFLDPLVKHEFPKALCEILAAHDCCRRPAKTTRR
;
A
#
# COMPACT_ATOMS: atom_id res chain seq x y z
N MET A 1 6.73 -17.74 -0.63
CA MET A 1 5.75 -16.75 -0.14
C MET A 1 5.81 -16.62 1.38
N GLU A 2 5.41 -17.63 2.17
CA GLU A 2 5.50 -17.58 3.65
C GLU A 2 6.93 -17.40 4.20
N THR A 3 7.90 -18.02 3.52
CA THR A 3 9.31 -18.02 3.94
C THR A 3 10.07 -16.76 3.52
N GLY A 4 9.52 -15.95 2.60
CA GLY A 4 10.27 -14.86 1.95
C GLY A 4 11.43 -15.31 1.06
N ALA A 5 11.57 -16.61 0.80
CA ALA A 5 12.61 -17.16 -0.06
C ALA A 5 12.39 -16.68 -1.52
N PRO A 6 13.41 -16.06 -2.15
CA PRO A 6 13.30 -15.56 -3.52
C PRO A 6 13.43 -16.70 -4.53
N ASP A 7 12.82 -16.50 -5.70
CA ASP A 7 13.09 -17.32 -6.87
C ASP A 7 14.48 -16.96 -7.45
N PRO A 8 15.45 -17.89 -7.52
CA PRO A 8 16.77 -17.62 -8.07
C PRO A 8 16.75 -17.06 -9.49
N ASP A 9 15.77 -17.40 -10.31
CA ASP A 9 15.67 -16.96 -11.70
C ASP A 9 15.27 -15.49 -11.76
N ALA A 10 14.29 -15.09 -10.94
CA ALA A 10 13.90 -13.69 -10.78
C ALA A 10 15.07 -12.84 -10.24
N VAL A 11 15.84 -13.37 -9.27
CA VAL A 11 17.01 -12.65 -8.73
C VAL A 11 18.06 -12.40 -9.80
N ARG A 12 18.37 -13.40 -10.63
CA ARG A 12 19.30 -13.24 -11.76
C ARG A 12 18.79 -12.20 -12.75
N PHE A 13 17.50 -12.24 -13.09
CA PHE A 13 16.89 -11.28 -13.99
C PHE A 13 17.03 -9.84 -13.48
N TYR A 14 16.61 -9.56 -12.24
CA TYR A 14 16.68 -8.19 -11.70
C TYR A 14 18.11 -7.72 -11.50
N HIS A 15 19.06 -8.58 -11.15
CA HIS A 15 20.47 -8.18 -11.14
C HIS A 15 20.95 -7.75 -12.54
N ALA A 16 20.71 -8.57 -13.57
CA ALA A 16 21.11 -8.24 -14.94
C ALA A 16 20.44 -6.95 -15.44
N TYR A 17 19.16 -6.77 -15.15
CA TYR A 17 18.41 -5.56 -15.51
C TYR A 17 18.98 -4.31 -14.84
N LEU A 18 19.22 -4.36 -13.52
CA LEU A 18 19.79 -3.23 -12.78
C LEU A 18 21.23 -2.93 -13.20
N ASP A 19 22.04 -3.97 -13.47
CA ASP A 19 23.41 -3.80 -13.94
C ASP A 19 23.45 -3.12 -15.30
N GLU A 20 22.57 -3.51 -16.22
CA GLU A 20 22.45 -2.87 -17.53
C GLU A 20 22.03 -1.41 -17.41
N MET A 21 21.03 -1.09 -16.56
CA MET A 21 20.63 0.30 -16.31
C MET A 21 21.81 1.15 -15.81
N ILE A 22 22.53 0.66 -14.80
CA ILE A 22 23.66 1.36 -14.19
C ILE A 22 24.82 1.52 -15.18
N ALA A 23 25.13 0.48 -15.97
CA ALA A 23 26.16 0.53 -17.00
C ALA A 23 25.88 1.61 -18.07
N ASN A 24 24.61 1.93 -18.30
CA ASN A 24 24.16 2.98 -19.20
C ASN A 24 23.91 4.34 -18.49
N GLY A 25 24.35 4.49 -17.23
CA GLY A 25 24.21 5.74 -16.48
C GLY A 25 22.79 6.06 -16.03
N ILE A 26 21.89 5.07 -16.00
CA ILE A 26 20.50 5.21 -15.57
C ILE A 26 20.41 4.80 -14.09
N GLU A 27 20.01 5.74 -13.24
CA GLU A 27 19.81 5.50 -11.81
C GLU A 27 18.49 4.72 -11.56
N PRO A 28 18.53 3.52 -10.98
CA PRO A 28 17.32 2.74 -10.77
C PRO A 28 16.43 3.31 -9.65
N MET A 29 15.14 3.45 -9.95
CA MET A 29 14.07 3.70 -8.97
C MET A 29 13.07 2.54 -9.03
N ILE A 30 12.94 1.79 -7.93
CA ILE A 30 12.23 0.51 -7.94
C ILE A 30 10.96 0.58 -7.10
N ASN A 31 9.84 0.23 -7.73
CA ASN A 31 8.55 0.03 -7.08
C ASN A 31 8.31 -1.44 -6.75
N LEU A 32 7.96 -1.72 -5.50
CA LEU A 32 7.79 -3.08 -4.98
C LEU A 32 6.40 -3.66 -5.26
N TYR A 33 5.36 -2.84 -5.34
CA TYR A 33 3.99 -3.30 -5.55
C TYR A 33 3.27 -2.42 -6.56
N HIS A 34 2.84 -3.02 -7.68
CA HIS A 34 2.06 -2.36 -8.72
C HIS A 34 0.82 -3.19 -9.07
N PHE A 35 0.00 -3.44 -8.04
CA PHE A 35 -1.31 -4.09 -8.14
C PHE A 35 -1.26 -5.59 -8.49
N ASP A 36 -0.07 -6.18 -8.47
CA ASP A 36 0.28 -7.52 -8.87
C ASP A 36 0.32 -8.49 -7.67
N MET A 37 -0.71 -8.45 -6.82
CA MET A 37 -0.86 -9.38 -5.69
C MET A 37 -0.73 -10.83 -6.16
N PRO A 38 0.19 -11.63 -5.59
CA PRO A 38 0.30 -13.03 -5.94
C PRO A 38 -1.04 -13.76 -5.77
N GLU A 39 -1.48 -14.45 -6.82
CA GLU A 39 -2.80 -15.11 -6.87
C GLU A 39 -3.00 -16.06 -5.67
N ALA A 40 -1.96 -16.77 -5.26
CA ALA A 40 -2.00 -17.65 -4.10
C ALA A 40 -2.30 -16.91 -2.79
N LEU A 41 -1.74 -15.71 -2.59
CA LEU A 41 -2.04 -14.90 -1.41
C LEU A 41 -3.45 -14.33 -1.47
N GLN A 42 -3.92 -13.96 -2.65
CA GLN A 42 -5.30 -13.53 -2.85
C GLN A 42 -6.29 -14.67 -2.54
N LYS A 43 -6.05 -15.87 -3.06
CA LYS A 43 -6.90 -17.06 -2.83
C LYS A 43 -6.87 -17.53 -1.38
N GLN A 44 -5.69 -17.56 -0.76
CA GLN A 44 -5.51 -18.14 0.56
C GLN A 44 -5.91 -17.19 1.69
N TYR A 45 -5.64 -15.89 1.53
CA TYR A 45 -5.80 -14.90 2.61
C TYR A 45 -6.67 -13.69 2.25
N GLY A 46 -7.18 -13.61 1.02
CA GLY A 46 -7.86 -12.41 0.52
C GLY A 46 -6.90 -11.26 0.20
N GLY A 47 -5.60 -11.55 0.02
CA GLY A 47 -4.60 -10.50 -0.23
C GLY A 47 -4.54 -9.54 0.96
N PHE A 48 -4.57 -8.23 0.68
CA PHE A 48 -4.54 -7.20 1.73
C PHE A 48 -5.81 -7.11 2.58
N GLU A 49 -6.82 -7.96 2.37
CA GLU A 49 -7.88 -8.14 3.38
C GLU A 49 -7.30 -8.66 4.71
N SER A 50 -6.20 -9.42 4.64
CA SER A 50 -5.53 -10.00 5.80
C SER A 50 -4.29 -9.21 6.22
N ALA A 51 -4.19 -8.90 7.52
CA ALA A 51 -2.99 -8.31 8.11
C ALA A 51 -1.77 -9.24 8.01
N HIS A 52 -1.96 -10.56 7.86
CA HIS A 52 -0.86 -11.49 7.61
C HIS A 52 -0.15 -11.19 6.29
N VAL A 53 -0.90 -10.80 5.25
CA VAL A 53 -0.30 -10.44 3.95
C VAL A 53 0.51 -9.14 4.05
N ALA A 54 0.16 -8.23 4.95
CA ALA A 54 1.01 -7.07 5.26
C ALA A 54 2.37 -7.48 5.84
N GLU A 55 2.42 -8.52 6.69
CA GLU A 55 3.70 -9.07 7.18
C GLU A 55 4.49 -9.76 6.05
N LEU A 56 3.81 -10.51 5.18
CA LEU A 56 4.44 -11.17 4.04
C LEU A 56 5.02 -10.15 3.04
N PHE A 57 4.31 -9.05 2.80
CA PHE A 57 4.83 -7.95 2.00
C PHE A 57 6.10 -7.35 2.61
N ALA A 58 6.12 -7.10 3.93
CA ALA A 58 7.31 -6.59 4.60
C ALA A 58 8.51 -7.55 4.52
N ARG A 59 8.26 -8.87 4.58
CA ARG A 59 9.30 -9.88 4.34
C ARG A 59 9.83 -9.85 2.91
N PHE A 60 8.93 -9.80 1.92
CA PHE A 60 9.28 -9.64 0.52
C PHE A 60 10.13 -8.38 0.29
N ALA A 61 9.70 -7.24 0.83
CA ALA A 61 10.42 -5.98 0.76
C ALA A 61 11.83 -6.09 1.36
N ARG A 62 11.96 -6.68 2.56
CA ARG A 62 13.27 -6.94 3.17
C ARG A 62 14.18 -7.78 2.26
N THR A 63 13.66 -8.86 1.69
CA THR A 63 14.44 -9.70 0.75
C THR A 63 14.91 -8.87 -0.44
N ALA A 64 14.05 -8.06 -1.05
CA ALA A 64 14.42 -7.18 -2.17
C ALA A 64 15.49 -6.16 -1.76
N PHE A 65 15.34 -5.50 -0.62
CA PHE A 65 16.32 -4.54 -0.11
C PHE A 65 17.68 -5.19 0.16
N SER A 66 17.71 -6.37 0.78
CA SER A 66 18.96 -7.08 1.05
C SER A 66 19.68 -7.51 -0.23
N LEU A 67 18.95 -7.93 -1.26
CA LEU A 67 19.52 -8.37 -2.52
C LEU A 67 19.99 -7.19 -3.39
N PHE A 68 19.19 -6.13 -3.49
CA PHE A 68 19.38 -5.10 -4.51
C PHE A 68 19.69 -3.71 -3.93
N GLY A 69 19.64 -3.51 -2.61
CA GLY A 69 19.83 -2.21 -1.97
C GLY A 69 21.20 -1.56 -2.18
N HIS A 70 22.22 -2.34 -2.58
CA HIS A 70 23.51 -1.81 -2.98
C HIS A 70 23.53 -1.23 -4.41
N LYS A 71 22.51 -1.53 -5.24
CA LYS A 71 22.33 -1.05 -6.62
C LYS A 71 21.21 -0.01 -6.75
N VAL A 72 20.26 0.01 -5.81
CA VAL A 72 19.04 0.82 -5.88
C VAL A 72 19.03 1.87 -4.78
N LYS A 73 19.06 3.14 -5.16
CA LYS A 73 19.00 4.27 -4.22
C LYS A 73 17.58 4.74 -3.90
N TYR A 74 16.61 4.52 -4.78
CA TYR A 74 15.25 5.02 -4.59
C TYR A 74 14.24 3.87 -4.59
N TRP A 75 13.60 3.66 -3.45
CA TRP A 75 12.61 2.61 -3.24
C TRP A 75 11.20 3.17 -3.10
N ILE A 76 10.25 2.55 -3.79
CA ILE A 76 8.83 2.82 -3.67
C ILE A 76 8.18 1.54 -3.15
N THR A 77 7.44 1.65 -2.05
CA THR A 77 6.69 0.53 -1.47
C THR A 77 5.45 0.19 -2.30
N PHE A 78 4.57 1.17 -2.47
CA PHE A 78 3.33 1.05 -3.23
C PHE A 78 3.28 2.17 -4.28
N ASN A 79 2.90 1.79 -5.50
CA ASN A 79 2.34 2.73 -6.44
C ASN A 79 0.85 2.91 -6.14
N GLU A 80 0.39 4.15 -5.99
CA GLU A 80 -1.02 4.54 -5.95
C GLU A 80 -1.89 3.64 -5.05
N PRO A 81 -1.63 3.60 -3.72
CA PRO A 81 -2.19 2.59 -2.82
C PRO A 81 -3.72 2.64 -2.68
N ILE A 82 -4.37 3.73 -3.09
CA ILE A 82 -5.84 3.84 -3.16
C ILE A 82 -6.43 3.05 -4.34
N VAL A 83 -5.69 2.87 -5.44
CA VAL A 83 -6.22 2.24 -6.67
C VAL A 83 -6.65 0.77 -6.46
N PRO A 84 -5.91 -0.08 -5.73
CA PRO A 84 -6.38 -1.43 -5.36
C PRO A 84 -7.62 -1.41 -4.48
N VAL A 85 -7.78 -0.38 -3.63
CA VAL A 85 -8.97 -0.21 -2.77
C VAL A 85 -10.18 0.16 -3.62
N GLU A 86 -10.00 1.16 -4.49
CA GLU A 86 -11.01 1.63 -5.42
C GLU A 86 -11.43 0.52 -6.38
N GLY A 87 -10.52 0.05 -7.23
CA GLY A 87 -10.85 -0.91 -8.27
C GLY A 87 -11.29 -2.26 -7.74
N GLY A 88 -10.74 -2.70 -6.60
CA GLY A 88 -10.96 -4.02 -6.02
C GLY A 88 -12.12 -4.12 -5.04
N TYR A 89 -12.50 -3.03 -4.37
CA TYR A 89 -13.44 -3.07 -3.24
C TYR A 89 -14.51 -1.98 -3.25
N LEU A 90 -14.33 -0.87 -3.97
CA LEU A 90 -15.39 0.16 -4.11
C LEU A 90 -16.07 0.09 -5.48
N TYR A 91 -15.28 -0.16 -6.51
CA TYR A 91 -15.67 -0.26 -7.92
C TYR A 91 -15.45 -1.69 -8.44
N ASP A 92 -15.34 -1.85 -9.76
CA ASP A 92 -15.35 -3.14 -10.45
C ASP A 92 -14.39 -3.21 -11.65
N PHE A 93 -13.24 -2.54 -11.55
CA PHE A 93 -12.28 -2.49 -12.66
C PHE A 93 -10.95 -3.18 -12.35
N HIS A 94 -10.70 -3.59 -11.10
CA HIS A 94 -9.56 -4.43 -10.72
C HIS A 94 -10.03 -5.60 -9.86
N TYR A 95 -9.40 -6.77 -10.01
CA TYR A 95 -9.63 -7.87 -9.08
C TYR A 95 -9.29 -7.44 -7.64
N PRO A 96 -10.06 -7.87 -6.62
CA PRO A 96 -11.07 -8.94 -6.66
C PRO A 96 -12.53 -8.49 -6.92
N CYS A 97 -12.80 -7.24 -7.34
CA CYS A 97 -14.13 -6.80 -7.76
C CYS A 97 -15.26 -6.97 -6.70
N LYS A 98 -14.98 -6.78 -5.42
CA LYS A 98 -15.88 -7.16 -4.32
C LYS A 98 -17.01 -6.17 -4.01
N LYS A 99 -16.84 -4.87 -4.28
CA LYS A 99 -17.82 -3.81 -3.96
C LYS A 99 -18.30 -3.85 -2.49
N ASP A 100 -17.36 -3.94 -1.56
CA ASP A 100 -17.59 -3.98 -0.11
C ASP A 100 -16.79 -2.86 0.59
N GLY A 101 -17.51 -1.85 1.09
CA GLY A 101 -16.92 -0.69 1.76
C GLY A 101 -16.21 -1.01 3.08
N ARG A 102 -16.61 -2.07 3.79
CA ARG A 102 -15.93 -2.53 5.01
C ARG A 102 -14.59 -3.17 4.65
N LEU A 103 -14.57 -4.00 3.61
CA LEU A 103 -13.32 -4.57 3.10
C LEU A 103 -12.42 -3.49 2.51
N ALA A 104 -12.97 -2.49 1.80
CA ALA A 104 -12.21 -1.35 1.30
C ALA A 104 -11.44 -0.64 2.43
N ALA A 105 -12.11 -0.32 3.55
CA ALA A 105 -11.46 0.29 4.72
C ALA A 105 -10.39 -0.63 5.34
N GLN A 106 -10.67 -1.93 5.44
CA GLN A 106 -9.73 -2.91 5.99
C GLN A 106 -8.47 -3.07 5.12
N VAL A 107 -8.64 -3.07 3.79
CA VAL A 107 -7.56 -3.18 2.82
C VAL A 107 -6.72 -1.92 2.81
N ALA A 108 -7.34 -0.73 2.78
CA ALA A 108 -6.63 0.55 2.87
C ALA A 108 -5.74 0.61 4.12
N PHE A 109 -6.27 0.19 5.28
CA PHE A 109 -5.50 0.10 6.51
C PHE A 109 -4.33 -0.89 6.41
N ASN A 110 -4.56 -2.09 5.87
CA ASN A 110 -3.50 -3.10 5.77
C ASN A 110 -2.42 -2.74 4.75
N ILE A 111 -2.74 -2.00 3.69
CA ILE A 111 -1.74 -1.42 2.77
C ILE A 111 -0.86 -0.42 3.51
N MET A 112 -1.45 0.47 4.31
CA MET A 112 -0.68 1.41 5.15
C MET A 112 0.17 0.70 6.20
N LEU A 113 -0.35 -0.37 6.80
CA LEU A 113 0.41 -1.21 7.72
C LEU A 113 1.59 -1.90 7.01
N ALA A 114 1.38 -2.43 5.81
CA ALA A 114 2.40 -3.07 4.99
C ALA A 114 3.49 -2.07 4.59
N HIS A 115 3.10 -0.85 4.20
CA HIS A 115 4.01 0.25 3.92
C HIS A 115 4.88 0.56 5.14
N ALA A 116 4.27 0.81 6.30
CA ALA A 116 4.99 1.15 7.52
C ALA A 116 6.01 0.05 7.90
N LYS A 117 5.61 -1.22 7.79
CA LYS A 117 6.48 -2.37 8.07
C LYS A 117 7.64 -2.49 7.08
N ALA A 118 7.41 -2.26 5.80
CA ALA A 118 8.47 -2.25 4.79
C ALA A 118 9.46 -1.10 5.04
N VAL A 119 8.99 0.10 5.40
CA VAL A 119 9.85 1.24 5.77
C VAL A 119 10.66 0.93 7.03
N THR A 120 10.06 0.29 8.05
CA THR A 120 10.80 -0.19 9.22
C THR A 120 11.89 -1.17 8.82
N ALA A 121 11.56 -2.18 8.01
CA ALA A 121 12.53 -3.17 7.56
C ALA A 121 13.68 -2.56 6.74
N TYR A 122 13.40 -1.56 5.90
CA TYR A 122 14.40 -0.81 5.16
C TYR A 122 15.37 -0.07 6.10
N ARG A 123 14.83 0.65 7.09
CA ARG A 123 15.64 1.43 8.04
C ARG A 123 16.53 0.54 8.91
N GLU A 124 16.07 -0.64 9.29
CA GLU A 124 16.88 -1.61 10.04
C GLU A 124 18.10 -2.15 9.26
N LEU A 125 18.05 -2.14 7.93
CA LEU A 125 19.19 -2.54 7.09
C LEU A 125 20.25 -1.45 6.95
N ALA A 126 20.00 -0.24 7.45
CA ALA A 126 20.91 0.91 7.39
C ALA A 126 21.48 1.19 5.98
N LEU A 127 20.63 1.02 4.95
CA LEU A 127 20.97 1.32 3.56
C LEU A 127 21.06 2.83 3.34
N ALA A 128 21.89 3.25 2.37
CA ALA A 128 22.16 4.67 2.10
C ALA A 128 21.07 5.38 1.25
N GLY A 129 20.18 4.63 0.61
CA GLY A 129 19.14 5.19 -0.25
C GLY A 129 17.92 5.72 0.50
N GLU A 130 16.92 6.15 -0.26
CA GLU A 130 15.64 6.66 0.23
C GLU A 130 14.49 5.68 -0.07
N ILE A 131 13.45 5.73 0.76
CA ILE A 131 12.24 4.93 0.60
C ILE A 131 10.99 5.78 0.76
N GLY A 132 10.01 5.55 -0.11
CA GLY A 132 8.74 6.26 -0.10
C GLY A 132 7.58 5.46 -0.70
N VAL A 133 6.58 6.20 -1.15
CA VAL A 133 5.33 5.73 -1.74
C VAL A 133 4.90 6.74 -2.80
N VAL A 134 4.29 6.28 -3.89
CA VAL A 134 3.72 7.18 -4.91
C VAL A 134 2.22 7.30 -4.66
N LEU A 135 1.73 8.53 -4.51
CA LEU A 135 0.31 8.81 -4.31
C LEU A 135 -0.27 9.47 -5.57
N ASN A 136 -1.40 8.97 -6.06
CA ASN A 136 -2.25 9.61 -7.06
C ASN A 136 -3.23 10.58 -6.39
N LEU A 137 -2.75 11.76 -6.02
CA LEU A 137 -3.60 12.78 -5.41
C LEU A 137 -4.58 13.35 -6.43
N THR A 138 -5.87 13.29 -6.11
CA THR A 138 -6.97 13.83 -6.91
C THR A 138 -7.63 14.97 -6.13
N PRO A 139 -7.19 16.23 -6.31
CA PRO A 139 -7.79 17.38 -5.63
C PRO A 139 -9.31 17.41 -5.86
N SER A 140 -10.07 17.48 -4.77
CA SER A 140 -11.53 17.48 -4.81
C SER A 140 -12.05 18.92 -4.86
N TYR A 141 -12.81 19.24 -5.91
CA TYR A 141 -13.43 20.55 -6.10
C TYR A 141 -14.95 20.46 -5.97
N THR A 142 -15.57 21.54 -5.53
CA THR A 142 -17.03 21.66 -5.49
C THR A 142 -17.57 22.09 -6.86
N LEU A 143 -18.77 21.64 -7.22
CA LEU A 143 -19.45 22.12 -8.43
C LEU A 143 -20.04 23.52 -8.20
N THR A 144 -20.57 23.76 -7.00
CA THR A 144 -21.15 25.03 -6.53
C THR A 144 -20.66 25.38 -5.13
N ASP A 145 -21.06 26.55 -4.61
CA ASP A 145 -20.77 26.98 -3.23
C ASP A 145 -21.73 26.40 -2.18
N SER A 146 -22.60 25.47 -2.56
CA SER A 146 -23.55 24.87 -1.63
C SER A 146 -22.86 24.06 -0.53
N ASP A 147 -23.50 24.00 0.65
CA ASP A 147 -22.99 23.19 1.76
C ASP A 147 -22.95 21.69 1.42
N ALA A 148 -23.86 21.24 0.56
CA ALA A 148 -23.89 19.85 0.07
C ALA A 148 -22.64 19.52 -0.75
N ASP A 149 -22.26 20.39 -1.69
CA ASP A 149 -21.07 20.16 -2.52
C ASP A 149 -19.78 20.24 -1.70
N LYS A 150 -19.69 21.21 -0.78
CA LYS A 150 -18.55 21.32 0.16
C LYS A 150 -18.39 20.04 0.99
N LYS A 151 -19.51 19.48 1.46
CA LYS A 151 -19.51 18.22 2.20
C LYS A 151 -19.09 17.03 1.33
N ALA A 152 -19.57 16.95 0.09
CA ALA A 152 -19.20 15.89 -0.84
C ALA A 152 -17.72 15.94 -1.23
N ALA A 153 -17.19 17.13 -1.55
CA ALA A 153 -15.77 17.32 -1.82
C ALA A 153 -14.91 16.97 -0.60
N GLY A 154 -15.35 17.32 0.60
CA GLY A 154 -14.70 16.91 1.85
C GLY A 154 -14.63 15.39 2.03
N TYR A 155 -15.69 14.67 1.68
CA TYR A 155 -15.67 13.20 1.70
C TYR A 155 -14.72 12.62 0.67
N ALA A 156 -14.76 13.10 -0.58
CA ALA A 156 -13.84 12.65 -1.62
C ALA A 156 -12.37 12.87 -1.22
N ASP A 157 -12.03 14.05 -0.68
CA ASP A 157 -10.68 14.35 -0.21
C ASP A 157 -10.24 13.45 0.95
N LEU A 158 -11.13 13.22 1.93
CA LEU A 158 -10.86 12.32 3.06
C LEU A 158 -10.59 10.89 2.60
N PHE A 159 -11.38 10.37 1.67
CA PHE A 159 -11.28 8.98 1.21
C PHE A 159 -10.15 8.74 0.21
N PHE A 160 -9.97 9.60 -0.79
CA PHE A 160 -9.05 9.33 -1.89
C PHE A 160 -7.65 9.91 -1.69
N ASN A 161 -7.53 10.99 -0.91
CA ASN A 161 -6.24 11.65 -0.69
C ASN A 161 -5.74 11.41 0.74
N ARG A 162 -6.50 11.90 1.72
CA ARG A 162 -6.03 12.03 3.11
C ARG A 162 -6.00 10.71 3.88
N SER A 163 -6.72 9.70 3.40
CA SER A 163 -6.68 8.34 3.94
C SER A 163 -5.29 7.70 3.86
N PHE A 164 -4.47 8.11 2.88
CA PHE A 164 -3.07 7.68 2.74
C PHE A 164 -2.10 8.82 3.06
N LEU A 165 -2.37 10.05 2.61
CA LEU A 165 -1.46 11.18 2.80
C LEU A 165 -1.26 11.55 4.27
N ASP A 166 -2.32 11.69 5.06
CA ASP A 166 -2.21 12.13 6.45
C ASP A 166 -1.44 11.12 7.32
N PRO A 167 -1.67 9.79 7.24
CA PRO A 167 -0.85 8.84 7.99
C PRO A 167 0.63 8.86 7.60
N LEU A 168 0.98 9.20 6.35
CA LEU A 168 2.37 9.29 5.91
C LEU A 168 3.09 10.51 6.48
N VAL A 169 2.42 11.67 6.55
CA VAL A 169 3.07 12.94 6.91
C VAL A 169 2.75 13.42 8.33
N LYS A 170 1.65 12.96 8.93
CA LYS A 170 1.19 13.30 10.29
C LYS A 170 1.19 12.11 11.24
N HIS A 171 1.41 10.90 10.74
CA HIS A 171 1.40 9.65 11.51
C HIS A 171 0.04 9.33 12.16
N GLU A 172 -1.04 9.89 11.63
CA GLU A 172 -2.40 9.64 12.11
C GLU A 172 -3.41 9.62 10.95
N PHE A 173 -4.45 8.78 11.08
CA PHE A 173 -5.58 8.83 10.16
C PHE A 173 -6.47 10.04 10.47
N PRO A 174 -7.08 10.69 9.46
CA PRO A 174 -7.98 11.81 9.70
C PRO A 174 -9.13 11.40 10.64
N LYS A 175 -9.30 12.12 11.74
CA LYS A 175 -10.39 11.84 12.70
C LYS A 175 -11.76 11.80 12.03
N ALA A 176 -12.04 12.75 11.13
CA ALA A 176 -13.29 12.80 10.37
C ALA A 176 -13.50 11.55 9.50
N LEU A 177 -12.45 11.00 8.90
CA LEU A 177 -12.54 9.74 8.15
C LEU A 177 -12.92 8.59 9.09
N CYS A 178 -12.27 8.48 10.25
CA CYS A 178 -12.58 7.47 11.24
C CYS A 178 -14.03 7.57 11.76
N GLU A 179 -14.55 8.77 11.97
CA GLU A 179 -15.94 9.02 12.38
C GLU A 179 -16.93 8.58 11.29
N ILE A 180 -16.67 8.90 10.02
CA ILE A 180 -17.48 8.44 8.89
C ILE A 180 -17.49 6.92 8.82
N LEU A 181 -16.31 6.30 8.84
CA LEU A 181 -16.19 4.84 8.81
C LEU A 181 -16.92 4.18 9.99
N ALA A 182 -16.84 4.76 11.19
CA ALA A 182 -17.54 4.25 12.37
C ALA A 182 -19.07 4.35 12.21
N ALA A 183 -19.58 5.47 11.70
CA ALA A 183 -21.00 5.69 11.47
C ALA A 183 -21.61 4.72 10.44
N HIS A 184 -20.79 4.19 9.54
CA HIS A 184 -21.18 3.20 8.53
C HIS A 184 -20.75 1.77 8.87
N ASP A 185 -20.37 1.50 10.13
CA ASP A 185 -19.85 0.21 10.59
C ASP A 185 -18.60 -0.29 9.84
N CYS A 186 -17.89 0.54 9.08
CA CYS A 186 -16.70 0.18 8.30
C CYS A 186 -15.38 0.21 9.09
N CYS A 187 -15.38 0.71 10.34
CA CYS A 187 -14.20 0.67 11.19
C CYS A 187 -13.79 -0.77 11.52
N ARG A 188 -12.47 -1.01 11.58
CA ARG A 188 -11.90 -2.28 12.04
C ARG A 188 -12.36 -2.53 13.47
N ARG A 189 -13.11 -3.61 13.70
CA ARG A 189 -13.32 -4.12 15.06
C ARG A 189 -11.99 -4.71 15.54
N PRO A 190 -11.52 -4.40 16.75
CA PRO A 190 -10.38 -5.12 17.30
C PRO A 190 -10.70 -6.61 17.26
N ALA A 191 -9.76 -7.42 16.77
CA ALA A 191 -9.90 -8.87 16.78
C ALA A 191 -10.28 -9.29 18.20
N LYS A 192 -11.36 -10.06 18.35
CA LYS A 192 -11.73 -10.64 19.65
C LYS A 192 -10.50 -11.34 20.19
N THR A 193 -9.87 -10.78 21.20
CA THR A 193 -8.83 -11.44 21.98
C THR A 193 -9.53 -12.60 22.67
N THR A 194 -9.50 -13.78 22.05
CA THR A 194 -9.69 -15.03 22.78
C THR A 194 -8.55 -15.10 23.79
N ARG A 195 -8.82 -14.60 25.00
CA ARG A 195 -8.07 -14.98 26.19
C ARG A 195 -8.08 -16.50 26.22
N ARG A 196 -6.92 -17.11 26.02
CA ARG A 196 -6.68 -18.49 26.41
C ARG A 196 -6.74 -18.60 27.92
#